data_AF-A0A4Q2Y924-F1
#
_entry.id   AF-A0A4Q2Y924-F1
#
_cell.length_a   1.000
_cell.length_b   1.000
_cell.length_c   1.000
_cell.angle_alpha   90.00
_cell.angle_beta   90.00
_cell.angle_gamma   90.00
#
_symmetry.space_group_name_H-M   'P 1'
#
loop_
_entity.id
_entity.type
_entity.pdbx_description
1 polymer ?
#
loop_
_entity_poly.entity_id
_entity_poly.type
_entity_poly.pdbx_seq_one_letter_code
_entity_poly.pdbx_strand_id
1 'polypeptide(L)'
;MKQVPTSTFVQKRTHGIITAVVLTFTVASLQSSTAASILTVQLGSAAEFGLLAGAGITIAGPLLSSQVTGSIGSHPTGSITGLENLIHTGVNHGAGMITSEAKSDLIAAYGDAATRTATSSFGDGFVLTGTLPTGVYKSAGSFALNTTLTLDAEGDPNAVWIFQ
;
A
#
# COMPACT_ATOMS: atom_id res chain seq x y z
N MET A 1 -35.23 -87.83 59.74
CA MET A 1 -36.25 -87.52 58.71
C MET A 1 -35.63 -86.52 57.74
N LYS A 2 -35.63 -86.87 56.45
CA LYS A 2 -35.02 -86.09 55.35
C LYS A 2 -35.84 -84.82 55.11
N GLN A 3 -35.17 -83.67 54.94
CA GLN A 3 -35.76 -82.53 54.23
C GLN A 3 -35.00 -82.30 52.93
N VAL A 4 -35.80 -82.15 51.88
CA VAL A 4 -35.49 -81.96 50.46
C VAL A 4 -35.27 -80.45 50.21
N PRO A 5 -34.37 -80.04 49.30
CA PRO A 5 -34.02 -78.64 49.10
C PRO A 5 -34.97 -77.93 48.13
N THR A 6 -35.24 -76.65 48.37
CA THR A 6 -35.88 -75.76 47.39
C THR A 6 -34.92 -74.62 47.04
N SER A 7 -34.37 -74.69 45.84
CA SER A 7 -33.54 -73.65 45.23
C SER A 7 -34.44 -72.57 44.63
N THR A 8 -34.15 -71.29 44.91
CA THR A 8 -34.75 -70.17 44.19
C THR A 8 -33.64 -69.24 43.71
N PHE A 9 -33.42 -69.27 42.40
CA PHE A 9 -32.54 -68.38 41.66
C PHE A 9 -33.14 -66.97 41.60
N VAL A 10 -32.38 -65.94 42.01
CA VAL A 10 -32.66 -64.55 41.63
C VAL A 10 -31.37 -63.81 41.27
N GLN A 11 -31.17 -63.66 39.95
CA GLN A 11 -30.61 -62.54 39.19
C GLN A 11 -29.42 -61.72 39.75
N LYS A 12 -28.22 -61.95 39.19
CA LYS A 12 -27.05 -61.05 39.31
C LYS A 12 -27.28 -59.76 38.52
N ARG A 13 -27.33 -58.62 39.21
CA ARG A 13 -27.29 -57.28 38.60
C ARG A 13 -25.86 -56.93 38.18
N THR A 14 -25.54 -57.07 36.91
CA THR A 14 -24.31 -56.55 36.32
C THR A 14 -24.47 -55.05 36.08
N HIS A 15 -23.67 -54.21 36.75
CA HIS A 15 -23.67 -52.76 36.58
C HIS A 15 -22.80 -52.42 35.37
N GLY A 16 -23.43 -52.03 34.26
CA GLY A 16 -22.75 -51.50 33.08
C GLY A 16 -22.26 -50.09 33.36
N ILE A 17 -20.94 -49.90 33.36
CA ILE A 17 -20.29 -48.58 33.41
C ILE A 17 -20.42 -47.98 32.01
N ILE A 18 -21.28 -46.97 31.86
CA ILE A 18 -21.42 -46.19 30.63
C ILE A 18 -20.34 -45.10 30.68
N THR A 19 -19.20 -45.34 30.03
CA THR A 19 -18.15 -44.34 29.86
C THR A 19 -18.61 -43.34 28.80
N ALA A 20 -19.11 -42.19 29.24
CA ALA A 20 -19.42 -41.07 28.35
C ALA A 20 -18.11 -40.50 27.78
N VAL A 21 -17.83 -40.78 26.51
CA VAL A 21 -16.75 -40.15 25.75
C VAL A 21 -17.18 -38.72 25.43
N VAL A 22 -16.59 -37.75 26.12
CA VAL A 22 -16.77 -36.32 25.83
C VAL A 22 -15.77 -35.95 24.73
N LEU A 23 -16.25 -35.80 23.49
CA LEU A 23 -15.48 -35.23 22.38
C LEU A 23 -15.42 -33.71 22.56
N THR A 24 -14.29 -33.18 23.01
CA THR A 24 -14.03 -31.74 23.02
C THR A 24 -13.68 -31.29 21.60
N PHE A 25 -14.62 -30.62 20.92
CA PHE A 25 -14.34 -29.88 19.68
C PHE A 25 -13.54 -28.62 20.03
N THR A 26 -12.25 -28.59 19.69
CA THR A 26 -11.45 -27.36 19.70
C THR A 26 -11.86 -26.52 18.49
N VAL A 27 -12.60 -25.44 18.73
CA VAL A 27 -12.87 -24.43 17.70
C VAL A 27 -11.55 -23.68 17.45
N ALA A 28 -10.90 -23.96 16.32
CA ALA A 28 -9.80 -23.14 15.84
C ALA A 28 -10.37 -21.76 15.49
N SER A 29 -10.04 -20.74 16.27
CA SER A 29 -10.37 -19.35 15.95
C SER A 29 -9.51 -18.93 14.75
N LEU A 30 -10.13 -18.82 13.57
CA LEU A 30 -9.51 -18.12 12.45
C LEU A 30 -9.43 -16.64 12.83
N GLN A 31 -8.26 -16.19 13.26
CA GLN A 31 -7.98 -14.76 13.39
C GLN A 31 -7.80 -14.20 11.97
N SER A 32 -8.85 -13.61 11.43
CA SER A 32 -8.73 -12.79 10.23
C SER A 32 -7.91 -11.56 10.57
N SER A 33 -6.64 -11.51 10.16
CA SER A 33 -5.85 -10.28 10.16
C SER A 33 -6.40 -9.38 9.06
N THR A 34 -7.23 -8.41 9.41
CA THR A 34 -7.55 -7.30 8.52
C THR A 34 -6.28 -6.47 8.33
N ALA A 35 -5.65 -6.57 7.16
CA ALA A 35 -4.63 -5.62 6.75
C ALA A 35 -5.27 -4.23 6.71
N ALA A 36 -4.72 -3.28 7.48
CA ALA A 36 -5.13 -1.89 7.36
C ALA A 36 -4.73 -1.38 5.97
N SER A 37 -5.68 -0.84 5.22
CA SER A 37 -5.40 -0.25 3.90
C SER A 37 -4.60 1.04 4.07
N ILE A 38 -3.57 1.20 3.23
CA ILE A 38 -2.78 2.44 3.18
C ILE A 38 -3.63 3.47 2.43
N LEU A 39 -3.84 4.63 3.03
CA LEU A 39 -4.58 5.72 2.39
C LEU A 39 -3.73 6.41 1.31
N THR A 40 -4.37 6.94 0.27
CA THR A 40 -3.71 7.77 -0.73
C THR A 40 -3.12 9.04 -0.10
N VAL A 41 -2.10 9.59 -0.74
CA VAL A 41 -1.55 10.92 -0.38
C VAL A 41 -2.37 11.97 -1.13
N GLN A 42 -2.92 12.93 -0.40
CA GLN A 42 -3.75 13.98 -0.99
C GLN A 42 -2.88 15.06 -1.63
N LEU A 43 -2.86 15.12 -2.96
CA LEU A 43 -2.05 16.08 -3.72
C LEU A 43 -2.64 17.49 -3.80
N GLY A 44 -3.91 17.67 -3.43
CA GLY A 44 -4.61 18.96 -3.55
C GLY A 44 -4.58 19.48 -5.00
N SER A 45 -4.36 20.79 -5.16
CA SER A 45 -4.24 21.44 -6.47
C SER A 45 -3.03 20.98 -7.30
N ALA A 46 -2.04 20.32 -6.68
CA ALA A 46 -0.92 19.73 -7.42
C ALA A 46 -1.34 18.53 -8.29
N ALA A 47 -2.50 17.92 -8.03
CA ALA A 47 -3.00 16.77 -8.79
C ALA A 47 -3.23 17.08 -10.28
N GLU A 48 -3.54 18.34 -10.62
CA GLU A 48 -3.80 18.79 -11.99
C GLU A 48 -2.52 19.05 -12.79
N PHE A 49 -1.35 19.08 -12.13
CA PHE A 49 -0.08 19.40 -12.78
C PHE A 49 0.65 18.14 -13.24
N GLY A 50 0.95 18.08 -14.54
CA GLY A 50 1.88 17.10 -15.12
C GLY A 50 3.35 17.47 -14.91
N LEU A 51 3.64 18.77 -14.72
CA LEU A 51 4.99 19.25 -14.41
C LEU A 51 4.95 20.48 -13.50
N LEU A 52 5.34 20.29 -12.24
CA LEU A 52 5.37 21.36 -11.22
C LEU A 52 6.77 21.45 -10.60
N ALA A 53 7.44 22.59 -10.74
CA ALA A 53 8.83 22.75 -10.29
C ALA A 53 9.03 23.92 -9.31
N GLY A 54 10.14 23.91 -8.56
CA GLY A 54 10.52 25.00 -7.65
C GLY A 54 11.52 26.01 -8.23
N ALA A 55 12.44 25.53 -9.06
CA ALA A 55 13.63 26.25 -9.50
C ALA A 55 13.62 26.53 -11.03
N GLY A 56 12.45 26.54 -11.65
CA GLY A 56 12.28 26.61 -13.09
C GLY A 56 12.16 25.24 -13.76
N ILE A 57 11.77 25.28 -15.03
CA ILE A 57 11.63 24.13 -15.92
C ILE A 57 12.48 24.38 -17.17
N THR A 58 13.25 23.37 -17.58
CA THR A 58 13.98 23.37 -18.85
C THR A 58 13.63 22.10 -19.61
N ILE A 59 13.04 22.26 -20.79
CA ILE A 59 12.72 21.15 -21.69
C ILE A 59 13.76 21.15 -22.82
N ALA A 60 14.67 20.18 -22.79
CA ALA A 60 15.73 20.04 -23.78
C ALA A 60 15.42 18.91 -24.78
N GLY A 61 16.12 18.93 -25.91
CA GLY A 61 15.97 17.92 -26.97
C GLY A 61 15.53 18.56 -28.30
N PRO A 62 15.24 17.73 -29.31
CA PRO A 62 14.66 18.21 -30.57
C PRO A 62 13.25 18.78 -30.40
N LEU A 63 12.77 19.50 -31.43
CA LEU A 63 11.38 19.96 -31.51
C LEU A 63 10.40 18.81 -31.33
N LEU A 64 9.39 19.03 -30.48
CA LEU A 64 8.31 18.07 -30.19
C LEU A 64 8.80 16.68 -29.71
N SER A 65 9.94 16.61 -29.04
CA SER A 65 10.52 15.34 -28.55
C SER A 65 10.08 14.94 -27.15
N SER A 66 9.49 15.86 -26.38
CA SER A 66 8.92 15.61 -25.06
C SER A 66 7.41 15.79 -25.08
N GLN A 67 6.69 15.07 -24.23
CA GLN A 67 5.24 15.20 -24.08
C GLN A 67 4.86 15.29 -22.60
N VAL A 68 3.98 16.23 -22.26
CA VAL A 68 3.39 16.38 -20.93
C VAL A 68 1.89 16.54 -21.07
N THR A 69 1.14 15.76 -20.29
CA THR A 69 -0.31 15.90 -20.11
C THR A 69 -0.57 16.45 -18.71
N GLY A 70 -1.49 17.41 -18.60
CA GLY A 70 -1.76 18.15 -17.38
C GLY A 70 -1.11 19.54 -17.39
N SER A 71 -1.38 20.33 -16.35
CA SER A 71 -0.86 21.69 -16.24
C SER A 71 0.65 21.71 -16.00
N ILE A 72 1.30 22.78 -16.44
CA ILE A 72 2.71 23.04 -16.14
C ILE A 72 2.88 24.36 -15.39
N GLY A 73 3.86 24.42 -14.48
CA GLY A 73 4.17 25.65 -13.77
C GLY A 73 5.42 25.53 -12.90
N SER A 74 6.03 26.66 -12.58
CA SER A 74 7.15 26.70 -11.65
C SER A 74 7.05 27.89 -10.70
N HIS A 75 7.22 27.63 -9.40
CA HIS A 75 7.17 28.65 -8.36
C HIS A 75 8.09 28.25 -7.18
N PRO A 76 8.88 29.17 -6.59
CA PRO A 76 8.91 30.63 -6.84
C PRO A 76 9.67 31.05 -8.11
N THR A 77 10.51 30.18 -8.66
CA THR A 77 11.27 30.52 -9.88
C THR A 77 10.43 30.25 -11.12
N GLY A 78 9.92 31.28 -11.76
CA GLY A 78 8.97 31.16 -12.88
C GLY A 78 9.54 30.82 -14.26
N SER A 79 10.85 30.57 -14.37
CA SER A 79 11.49 30.32 -15.66
C SER A 79 11.01 28.99 -16.25
N ILE A 80 10.47 29.01 -17.47
CA ILE A 80 10.10 27.83 -18.24
C ILE A 80 10.67 28.00 -19.65
N THR A 81 11.63 27.15 -20.03
CA THR A 81 12.36 27.27 -21.30
C THR A 81 12.25 25.98 -22.14
N GLY A 82 12.36 26.12 -23.46
CA GLY A 82 12.33 24.99 -24.40
C GLY A 82 10.92 24.47 -24.71
N LEU A 83 9.89 25.32 -24.60
CA LEU A 83 8.49 24.93 -24.87
C LEU A 83 8.27 24.44 -26.31
N GLU A 84 9.11 24.83 -27.26
CA GLU A 84 9.13 24.32 -28.64
C GLU A 84 9.49 22.82 -28.74
N ASN A 85 10.14 22.27 -27.71
CA ASN A 85 10.49 20.86 -27.61
C ASN A 85 9.35 20.02 -27.00
N LEU A 86 8.29 20.68 -26.53
CA LEU A 86 7.20 20.07 -25.77
C LEU A 86 5.90 19.98 -26.59
N ILE A 87 5.37 18.75 -26.70
CA ILE A 87 3.96 18.51 -27.02
C ILE A 87 3.18 18.62 -25.69
N HIS A 88 2.49 19.75 -25.49
CA HIS A 88 1.76 20.01 -24.25
C HIS A 88 0.25 19.87 -24.43
N THR A 89 -0.36 18.99 -23.62
CA THR A 89 -1.82 18.88 -23.47
C THR A 89 -2.22 19.36 -22.07
N GLY A 90 -2.53 20.65 -21.94
CA GLY A 90 -2.92 21.26 -20.66
C GLY A 90 -2.77 22.79 -20.66
N VAL A 91 -2.71 23.39 -19.48
CA VAL A 91 -2.52 24.84 -19.30
C VAL A 91 -1.13 25.13 -18.71
N ASN A 92 -0.41 26.08 -19.30
CA ASN A 92 0.79 26.62 -18.69
C ASN A 92 0.40 27.76 -17.73
N HIS A 93 0.49 27.50 -16.42
CA HIS A 93 0.18 28.48 -15.37
C HIS A 93 1.38 29.36 -15.00
N GLY A 94 2.56 29.12 -15.57
CA GLY A 94 3.77 29.91 -15.30
C GLY A 94 4.11 29.91 -13.80
N ALA A 95 4.26 31.10 -13.23
CA ALA A 95 4.52 31.31 -11.79
C ALA A 95 3.34 31.95 -11.04
N GLY A 96 2.13 31.83 -11.58
CA GLY A 96 0.93 32.48 -11.04
C GLY A 96 0.42 31.90 -9.73
N MET A 97 -0.69 32.45 -9.22
CA MET A 97 -1.30 32.02 -7.96
C MET A 97 -1.66 30.53 -7.94
N ILE A 98 -2.18 30.00 -9.06
CA ILE A 98 -2.53 28.57 -9.18
C ILE A 98 -1.27 27.69 -8.98
N THR A 99 -0.14 28.07 -9.56
CA THR A 99 1.13 27.34 -9.38
C THR A 99 1.67 27.49 -7.95
N SER A 100 1.52 28.65 -7.33
CA SER A 100 1.91 28.87 -5.94
C SER A 100 1.10 28.00 -4.98
N GLU A 101 -0.21 27.90 -5.19
CA GLU A 101 -1.11 27.05 -4.40
C GLU A 101 -0.73 25.57 -4.58
N ALA A 102 -0.53 25.14 -5.83
CA ALA A 102 -0.08 23.77 -6.12
C ALA A 102 1.26 23.43 -5.47
N LYS A 103 2.19 24.39 -5.37
CA LYS A 103 3.45 24.19 -4.64
C LYS A 103 3.24 24.04 -3.14
N SER A 104 2.31 24.79 -2.55
CA SER A 104 1.95 24.65 -1.13
C SER A 104 1.36 23.27 -0.86
N ASP A 105 0.41 22.83 -1.69
CA ASP A 105 -0.23 21.52 -1.56
C ASP A 105 0.77 20.37 -1.79
N LEU A 106 1.69 20.52 -2.74
CA LEU A 106 2.78 19.56 -2.95
C LEU A 106 3.67 19.42 -1.71
N ILE A 107 3.98 20.52 -1.01
CA ILE A 107 4.77 20.48 0.23
C ILE A 107 4.00 19.73 1.33
N ALA A 108 2.69 19.98 1.46
CA ALA A 108 1.85 19.27 2.41
C ALA A 108 1.77 17.77 2.10
N ALA A 109 1.56 17.42 0.82
CA ALA A 109 1.55 16.04 0.35
C ALA A 109 2.88 15.31 0.60
N TYR A 110 4.00 15.98 0.35
CA TYR A 110 5.32 15.45 0.68
C TYR A 110 5.47 15.20 2.18
N GLY A 111 5.05 16.15 3.02
CA GLY A 111 5.10 16.00 4.49
C GLY A 111 4.26 14.83 5.00
N ASP A 112 3.06 14.64 4.44
CA ASP A 112 2.22 13.46 4.72
C ASP A 112 2.94 12.17 4.29
N ALA A 113 3.37 12.07 3.03
CA ALA A 113 4.06 10.89 2.51
C ALA A 113 5.32 10.51 3.32
N ALA A 114 6.14 11.50 3.68
CA ALA A 114 7.39 11.31 4.42
C ALA A 114 7.18 10.85 5.87
N THR A 115 6.00 11.07 6.44
CA THR A 115 5.67 10.69 7.83
C THR A 115 4.88 9.39 7.95
N ARG A 116 4.49 8.76 6.82
CA ARG A 116 3.82 7.45 6.85
C ARG A 116 4.70 6.39 7.51
N THR A 117 4.09 5.54 8.32
CA THR A 117 4.80 4.41 8.96
C THR A 117 5.23 3.41 7.89
N ALA A 118 6.53 3.12 7.82
CA ALA A 118 7.09 2.15 6.89
C ALA A 118 6.60 0.73 7.21
N THR A 119 6.16 -0.01 6.18
CA THR A 119 5.90 -1.44 6.25
C THR A 119 7.18 -2.25 5.99
N SER A 120 8.11 -1.67 5.22
CA SER A 120 9.41 -2.26 4.88
C SER A 120 10.49 -1.19 4.94
N SER A 121 11.66 -1.53 5.48
CA SER A 121 12.81 -0.62 5.57
C SER A 121 14.07 -1.27 4.98
N PHE A 122 14.85 -0.47 4.25
CA PHE A 122 16.04 -0.89 3.52
C PHE A 122 17.25 0.01 3.82
N GLY A 123 18.45 -0.51 3.59
CA GLY A 123 19.68 0.29 3.64
C GLY A 123 19.81 1.23 2.43
N ASP A 124 20.75 2.18 2.53
CA ASP A 124 21.09 3.07 1.43
C ASP A 124 21.59 2.29 0.21
N GLY A 125 21.18 2.72 -1.00
CA GLY A 125 21.56 2.13 -2.27
C GLY A 125 20.85 0.80 -2.57
N PHE A 126 19.78 0.47 -1.83
CA PHE A 126 19.04 -0.77 -2.06
C PHE A 126 18.44 -0.78 -3.47
N VAL A 127 18.69 -1.87 -4.20
CA VAL A 127 18.14 -2.08 -5.54
C VAL A 127 16.74 -2.66 -5.41
N LEU A 128 15.73 -1.86 -5.77
CA LEU A 128 14.35 -2.33 -5.87
C LEU A 128 14.24 -3.32 -7.04
N THR A 129 13.69 -4.51 -6.78
CA THR A 129 13.57 -5.57 -7.77
C THR A 129 12.35 -6.45 -7.47
N GLY A 130 11.89 -7.18 -8.49
CA GLY A 130 10.82 -8.16 -8.34
C GLY A 130 9.44 -7.52 -8.20
N THR A 131 8.57 -8.18 -7.45
CA THR A 131 7.18 -7.78 -7.25
C THR A 131 6.98 -7.26 -5.83
N LEU A 132 6.40 -6.07 -5.69
CA LEU A 132 6.07 -5.46 -4.42
C LEU A 132 4.54 -5.39 -4.22
N PRO A 133 4.01 -5.94 -3.12
CA PRO A 133 2.61 -5.70 -2.74
C PRO A 133 2.42 -4.24 -2.30
N THR A 134 1.17 -3.82 -2.10
CA THR A 134 0.84 -2.52 -1.48
C THR A 134 1.67 -2.29 -0.20
N GLY A 135 2.21 -1.08 0.02
CA GLY A 135 3.17 -0.86 1.11
C GLY A 135 3.81 0.52 1.19
N VAL A 136 4.42 0.80 2.34
CA VAL A 136 5.29 1.97 2.56
C VAL A 136 6.73 1.48 2.67
N TYR A 137 7.55 1.80 1.68
CA TYR A 137 8.92 1.31 1.48
C TYR A 137 9.91 2.43 1.78
N LYS A 138 10.69 2.29 2.85
CA LYS A 138 11.63 3.32 3.29
C LYS A 138 13.07 2.93 3.07
N SER A 139 13.87 3.79 2.45
CA SER A 139 15.32 3.66 2.41
C SER A 139 15.97 4.53 3.50
N ALA A 140 17.12 4.10 4.01
CA ALA A 140 18.00 4.96 4.82
C ALA A 140 18.71 6.04 3.97
N GLY A 141 18.61 5.96 2.65
CA GLY A 141 19.17 6.92 1.70
C GLY A 141 18.50 6.78 0.33
N SER A 142 19.25 6.29 -0.65
CA SER A 142 18.79 6.11 -2.03
C SER A 142 18.11 4.75 -2.26
N PHE A 143 17.22 4.72 -3.26
CA PHE A 143 16.84 3.50 -3.96
C PHE A 143 17.50 3.48 -5.33
N ALA A 144 17.88 2.30 -5.80
CA ALA A 144 18.32 2.07 -7.17
C ALA A 144 17.26 1.28 -7.95
N LEU A 145 17.04 1.67 -9.20
CA LEU A 145 16.16 0.98 -10.15
C LEU A 145 16.98 0.65 -11.40
N ASN A 146 17.49 -0.57 -11.47
CA ASN A 146 18.27 -1.07 -12.62
C ASN A 146 17.64 -2.32 -13.27
N THR A 147 16.58 -2.86 -12.67
CA THR A 147 15.76 -3.94 -13.20
C THR A 147 14.29 -3.52 -13.23
N THR A 148 13.45 -4.36 -13.85
CA THR A 148 12.00 -4.20 -13.76
C THR A 148 11.53 -4.37 -12.32
N LEU A 149 10.76 -3.40 -11.86
CA LEU A 149 9.98 -3.46 -10.63
C LEU A 149 8.50 -3.61 -11.01
N THR A 150 7.81 -4.58 -10.42
CA THR A 150 6.37 -4.78 -10.58
C THR A 150 5.66 -4.38 -9.29
N LEU A 151 4.69 -3.46 -9.39
CA LEU A 151 3.79 -3.14 -8.29
C LEU A 151 2.52 -3.98 -8.46
N ASP A 152 2.30 -4.96 -7.59
CA ASP A 152 1.19 -5.89 -7.70
C ASP A 152 0.08 -5.56 -6.70
N ALA A 153 -1.04 -5.11 -7.23
CA ALA A 153 -2.22 -4.73 -6.49
C ALA A 153 -2.98 -5.92 -5.88
N GLU A 154 -2.64 -7.16 -6.27
CA GLU A 154 -3.31 -8.39 -5.85
C GLU A 154 -4.84 -8.35 -6.07
N GLY A 155 -5.28 -7.57 -7.08
CA GLY A 155 -6.69 -7.35 -7.42
C GLY A 155 -7.37 -6.18 -6.71
N ASP A 156 -6.70 -5.44 -5.81
CA ASP A 156 -7.24 -4.24 -5.16
C ASP A 156 -6.98 -2.97 -6.00
N PRO A 157 -8.00 -2.36 -6.63
CA PRO A 157 -7.81 -1.14 -7.41
C PRO A 157 -7.40 0.08 -6.56
N ASN A 158 -7.49 -0.01 -5.23
CA ASN A 158 -7.10 1.05 -4.30
C ASN A 158 -5.75 0.77 -3.60
N ALA A 159 -4.96 -0.19 -4.09
CA ALA A 159 -3.63 -0.47 -3.55
C ALA A 159 -2.72 0.78 -3.65
N VAL A 160 -1.90 1.01 -2.61
CA VAL A 160 -1.07 2.21 -2.49
C VAL A 160 0.39 1.82 -2.20
N TRP A 161 1.29 2.43 -2.95
CA TRP A 161 2.74 2.33 -2.73
C TRP A 161 3.30 3.71 -2.40
N ILE A 162 4.04 3.79 -1.31
CA ILE A 162 4.75 5.01 -0.91
C ILE A 162 6.22 4.66 -0.76
N PHE A 163 7.08 5.28 -1.54
CA PHE A 163 8.53 5.12 -1.45
C PHE A 163 9.11 6.35 -0.76
N GLN A 164 9.78 6.12 0.37
CA GLN A 164 10.39 7.13 1.25
C GLN A 164 11.91 7.07 1.16
#